data_AF-A0A9C8Q5E5-F1
#
_entry.id   AF-A0A9C8Q5E5-F1
#
_cell.length_a   1.000
_cell.length_b   1.000
_cell.length_c   1.000
_cell.angle_alpha   90.00
_cell.angle_beta   90.00
_cell.angle_gamma   90.00
#
_symmetry.space_group_name_H-M   'P 1'
#
loop_
_entity.id
_entity.type
_entity.pdbx_description
1 polymer ?
#
loop_
_entity_poly.entity_id
_entity_poly.type
_entity_poly.pdbx_seq_one_letter_code
_entity_poly.pdbx_strand_id
1 'polypeptide(L)'
;MLRSGVIAKKMGMTRLFMEDGKQIPVTVLQLDKLQVVAQRTTERDGYTAVQLGAGTAKVKRTSQAMRGHFATAKVEPKRKVAEFRVDPEAMLNVGEEIIADHYFAGQYVDVAGTSIGKGFAGAMKRHNFGGLRATHGVSVSHRSHGSTGQCQDPGKVFKGKKMAGHMGSARVTTQNLEVVKTDTARGLIMVKGAVPGSKGGWVTVKDAVKKPFPDSAILPAALRSAAEEASKAADEAAAAAAAEAEAEAKRLAEEQAAQEAAALAEAEASIDSDKEAAGDQSETLDETKKEGDE
;
A
#
# COMPACT_ATOMS: atom_id res chain seq x y z
N MET A 1 -1.63 9.66 19.23
CA MET A 1 -0.55 8.68 19.03
C MET A 1 0.18 9.02 17.74
N LEU A 2 1.51 9.16 17.79
CA LEU A 2 2.41 9.35 16.65
C LEU A 2 3.14 8.03 16.36
N ARG A 3 2.76 7.37 15.27
CA ARG A 3 3.55 6.28 14.69
C ARG A 3 4.51 6.80 13.63
N SER A 4 5.46 5.96 13.23
CA SER A 4 6.45 6.34 12.21
C SER A 4 5.77 6.67 10.87
N GLY A 5 6.35 7.61 10.12
CA GLY A 5 5.98 7.78 8.72
C GLY A 5 6.80 6.87 7.80
N VAL A 6 6.68 7.08 6.50
CA VAL A 6 7.46 6.35 5.48
C VAL A 6 8.16 7.30 4.51
N ILE A 7 9.25 6.83 3.90
CA ILE A 7 9.93 7.51 2.79
C ILE A 7 9.55 6.79 1.50
N ALA A 8 8.95 7.53 0.57
CA ALA A 8 8.50 6.99 -0.70
C ALA A 8 9.12 7.75 -1.88
N LYS A 9 9.19 7.09 -3.02
CA LYS A 9 9.62 7.68 -4.29
C LYS A 9 8.40 7.94 -5.16
N LYS A 10 8.23 9.18 -5.63
CA LYS A 10 7.13 9.55 -6.52
C LYS A 10 7.34 8.95 -7.91
N MET A 11 6.57 7.94 -8.29
CA MET A 11 6.72 7.26 -9.58
C MET A 11 5.98 7.95 -10.72
N GLY A 12 4.89 8.66 -10.42
CA GLY A 12 4.10 9.37 -11.42
C GLY A 12 2.67 9.57 -10.97
N MET A 13 1.83 10.00 -11.90
CA MET A 13 0.39 10.12 -11.70
C MET A 13 -0.33 9.20 -12.68
N THR A 14 -1.43 8.62 -12.22
CA THR A 14 -2.37 7.84 -13.03
C THR A 14 -3.79 8.18 -12.59
N ARG A 15 -4.78 7.52 -13.19
CA ARG A 15 -6.19 7.60 -12.79
C ARG A 15 -6.68 6.21 -12.43
N LEU A 16 -7.50 6.12 -11.39
CA LEU A 16 -8.25 4.92 -11.05
C LEU A 16 -9.72 5.16 -11.37
N PHE A 17 -10.36 4.14 -11.95
CA PHE A 17 -11.80 4.10 -12.14
C PHE A 17 -12.39 3.29 -11.00
N MET A 18 -13.31 3.92 -10.25
CA MET A 18 -14.05 3.25 -9.19
C MET A 18 -15.25 2.51 -9.78
N GLU A 19 -15.79 1.57 -9.01
CA GLU A 19 -17.00 0.81 -9.37
C GLU A 19 -18.21 1.74 -9.60
N ASP A 20 -18.28 2.86 -8.87
CA ASP A 20 -19.24 3.95 -9.06
C ASP A 20 -19.12 4.70 -10.42
N GLY A 21 -18.15 4.36 -11.27
CA GLY A 21 -17.84 5.08 -12.51
C GLY A 21 -17.07 6.39 -12.31
N LYS A 22 -16.73 6.77 -11.08
CA LYS A 22 -15.93 7.97 -10.78
C LYS A 22 -14.47 7.78 -11.18
N GLN A 23 -13.90 8.79 -11.84
CA GLN A 23 -12.47 8.85 -12.15
C GLN A 23 -11.71 9.63 -11.07
N ILE A 24 -10.79 8.98 -10.37
CA ILE A 24 -9.98 9.61 -9.32
C ILE A 24 -8.52 9.74 -9.78
N PRO A 25 -7.96 10.96 -9.86
CA PRO A 25 -6.54 11.14 -10.14
C PRO A 25 -5.71 10.76 -8.92
N VAL A 26 -4.73 9.88 -9.11
CA VAL A 26 -3.86 9.38 -8.04
C VAL A 26 -2.39 9.56 -8.39
N THR A 27 -1.58 9.87 -7.38
CA THR A 27 -0.13 9.81 -7.44
C THR A 27 0.33 8.46 -6.90
N VAL A 28 1.19 7.77 -7.67
CA VAL A 28 1.80 6.50 -7.27
C VAL A 28 3.10 6.78 -6.53
N LEU A 29 3.17 6.33 -5.28
CA LEU A 29 4.34 6.40 -4.42
C LEU A 29 4.89 4.99 -4.18
N GLN A 30 6.17 4.79 -4.42
CA GLN A 30 6.83 3.49 -4.23
C GLN A 30 7.68 3.51 -2.97
N LEU A 31 7.52 2.50 -2.13
CA LEU A 31 8.47 2.19 -1.06
C LEU A 31 9.58 1.31 -1.63
N ASP A 32 10.82 1.80 -1.54
CA ASP A 32 12.01 1.12 -2.07
C ASP A 32 12.92 0.75 -0.90
N LYS A 33 12.85 -0.52 -0.46
CA LYS A 33 13.63 -1.09 0.66
C LYS A 33 13.69 -0.17 1.89
N LEU A 34 12.52 0.23 2.41
CA LEU A 34 12.40 1.17 3.51
C LEU A 34 12.73 0.48 4.84
N GLN A 35 13.90 0.75 5.40
CA GLN A 35 14.38 0.08 6.62
C GLN A 35 14.71 1.07 7.74
N VAL A 36 14.58 0.61 8.97
CA VAL A 36 14.99 1.35 10.16
C VAL A 36 16.51 1.33 10.29
N VAL A 37 17.12 2.51 10.30
CA VAL A 37 18.59 2.66 10.36
C VAL A 37 19.05 2.95 11.78
N ALA A 38 18.33 3.78 12.52
CA ALA A 38 18.69 4.15 13.88
C ALA A 38 17.45 4.57 14.68
N GLN A 39 17.55 4.46 16.00
CA GLN A 39 16.58 5.00 16.93
C GLN A 39 17.21 6.19 17.68
N ARG A 40 16.40 7.20 17.98
CA ARG A 40 16.72 8.35 18.82
C ARG A 40 15.89 8.25 20.09
N THR A 41 16.56 8.35 21.23
CA THR A 41 15.93 8.23 22.56
C THR A 41 16.07 9.55 23.31
N THR A 42 15.14 9.81 24.23
CA THR A 42 15.11 11.05 25.02
C THR A 42 16.41 11.26 25.81
N GLU A 43 16.98 10.19 26.37
CA GLU A 43 18.19 10.26 27.18
C GLU A 43 19.44 10.65 26.39
N ARG A 44 19.59 10.13 25.16
CA ARG A 44 20.79 10.38 24.34
C ARG A 44 20.66 11.63 23.48
N ASP A 45 19.49 11.85 22.88
CA ASP A 45 19.29 12.86 21.83
C ASP A 45 18.32 13.99 22.25
N GLY A 46 17.63 13.86 23.39
CA GLY A 46 16.65 14.85 23.87
C GLY A 46 15.25 14.74 23.23
N TYR A 47 15.02 13.74 22.37
CA TYR A 47 13.72 13.47 21.76
C TYR A 47 13.60 12.02 21.26
N THR A 48 12.37 11.54 21.13
CA THR A 48 12.04 10.22 20.59
C THR A 48 11.80 10.28 19.08
N ALA A 49 12.59 9.54 18.30
CA ALA A 49 12.40 9.43 16.86
C ALA A 49 12.96 8.14 16.27
N VAL A 50 12.40 7.72 15.14
CA VAL A 50 12.94 6.64 14.31
C VAL A 50 13.56 7.26 13.06
N GLN A 51 14.79 6.85 12.76
CA GLN A 51 15.49 7.21 11.53
C GLN A 51 15.30 6.10 10.50
N LEU A 52 14.65 6.45 9.39
CA LEU A 52 14.39 5.54 8.29
C LEU A 52 15.31 5.82 7.11
N GLY A 53 15.67 4.77 6.39
CA GLY A 53 16.45 4.83 5.16
C GLY A 53 15.73 4.13 4.01
N ALA A 54 15.69 4.78 2.85
CA ALA A 54 15.06 4.27 1.63
C ALA A 54 16.00 4.31 0.42
N GLY A 55 15.76 3.37 -0.49
CA GLY A 55 16.48 3.14 -1.73
C GLY A 55 17.86 2.56 -1.54
N THR A 56 18.45 2.06 -2.63
CA THR A 56 19.80 1.51 -2.63
C THR A 56 20.83 2.54 -3.09
N ALA A 57 21.95 2.62 -2.38
CA ALA A 57 23.11 3.41 -2.76
C ALA A 57 24.35 2.51 -2.94
N LYS A 58 25.12 2.75 -4.00
CA LYS A 58 26.38 2.02 -4.21
C LYS A 58 27.38 2.41 -3.14
N VAL A 59 28.01 1.42 -2.49
CA VAL A 59 29.01 1.61 -1.41
C VAL A 59 30.08 2.65 -1.78
N LYS A 60 30.61 2.60 -3.01
CA LYS A 60 31.63 3.54 -3.50
C LYS A 60 31.19 5.01 -3.61
N ARG A 61 29.88 5.27 -3.67
CA ARG A 61 29.30 6.63 -3.72
C ARG A 61 28.86 7.12 -2.33
N THR A 62 29.00 6.27 -1.30
CA THR A 62 28.62 6.61 0.07
C THR A 62 29.86 7.05 0.85
N SER A 63 29.76 8.19 1.54
CA SER A 63 30.85 8.70 2.37
C SER A 63 31.22 7.70 3.48
N GLN A 64 32.47 7.72 3.95
CA GLN A 64 32.94 6.78 4.97
C GLN A 64 32.13 6.87 6.27
N ALA A 65 31.79 8.09 6.71
CA ALA A 65 30.96 8.30 7.90
C ALA A 65 29.59 7.62 7.78
N MET A 66 28.91 7.78 6.65
CA MET A 66 27.61 7.13 6.41
C MET A 66 27.75 5.61 6.29
N ARG A 67 28.86 5.11 5.72
CA ARG A 67 29.13 3.66 5.68
C ARG A 67 29.26 3.07 7.08
N GLY A 68 30.00 3.73 7.97
CA GLY A 68 30.09 3.33 9.38
C GLY A 68 28.72 3.33 10.06
N HIS A 69 27.92 4.37 9.82
CA HIS A 69 26.56 4.48 10.36
C HIS A 69 25.66 3.31 9.93
N PHE A 70 25.66 2.95 8.64
CA PHE A 70 24.89 1.82 8.14
C PHE A 70 25.44 0.46 8.60
N ALA A 71 26.76 0.34 8.79
CA ALA A 71 27.40 -0.87 9.27
C ALA A 71 27.02 -1.18 10.73
N THR A 72 26.96 -0.17 11.60
CA THR A 72 26.47 -0.33 12.99
C THR A 72 25.05 -0.89 13.02
N ALA A 73 24.20 -0.43 12.09
CA ALA A 73 22.83 -0.90 11.93
C ALA A 73 22.72 -2.26 11.21
N LYS A 74 23.81 -2.78 10.63
CA LYS A 74 23.85 -3.96 9.74
C LYS A 74 22.91 -3.83 8.52
N VAL A 75 22.71 -2.61 8.02
CA VAL A 75 21.79 -2.31 6.90
C VAL A 75 22.59 -1.92 5.65
N GLU A 76 22.06 -2.27 4.47
CA GLU A 76 22.63 -1.82 3.19
C GLU A 76 22.64 -0.27 3.08
N PRO A 77 23.66 0.35 2.47
CA PRO A 77 23.68 1.81 2.30
C PRO A 77 22.44 2.35 1.59
N LYS A 78 21.73 3.27 2.26
CA LYS A 78 20.49 3.84 1.76
C LYS A 78 20.69 5.15 1.03
N ARG A 79 19.83 5.45 0.06
CA ARG A 79 19.93 6.66 -0.77
C ARG A 79 19.36 7.89 -0.09
N LYS A 80 18.28 7.74 0.66
CA LYS A 80 17.66 8.84 1.41
C LYS A 80 17.44 8.39 2.85
N VAL A 81 17.81 9.27 3.78
CA VAL A 81 17.56 9.09 5.21
C VAL A 81 16.68 10.23 5.70
N ALA A 82 15.71 9.93 6.55
CA ALA A 82 14.85 10.92 7.21
C ALA A 82 14.43 10.42 8.59
N GLU A 83 14.15 11.37 9.49
CA GLU A 83 13.71 11.09 10.85
C GLU A 83 12.23 11.40 11.01
N PHE A 84 11.56 10.53 11.77
CA PHE A 84 10.16 10.65 12.14
C PHE A 84 10.06 10.65 13.66
N ARG A 85 9.44 11.70 14.21
CA ARG A 85 9.11 11.72 15.63
C ARG A 85 8.00 10.72 15.88
N VAL A 86 8.18 9.90 16.90
CA VAL A 86 7.25 8.84 17.30
C VAL A 86 7.07 8.88 18.81
N ASP A 87 5.95 8.36 19.27
CA ASP A 87 5.76 8.09 20.70
C ASP A 87 6.66 6.91 21.12
N PRO A 88 7.08 6.84 22.40
CA PRO A 88 7.96 5.76 22.89
C PRO A 88 7.40 4.35 22.65
N GLU A 89 6.07 4.20 22.71
CA GLU A 89 5.36 2.95 22.46
C GLU A 89 5.39 2.51 20.99
N ALA A 90 5.62 3.44 20.07
CA ALA A 90 5.65 3.20 18.62
C ALA A 90 7.08 3.09 18.07
N MET A 91 8.06 2.78 18.93
CA MET A 91 9.45 2.64 18.53
C MET A 91 9.68 1.33 17.76
N LEU A 92 10.41 1.42 16.65
CA LEU A 92 10.69 0.29 15.77
C LEU A 92 12.13 -0.18 15.92
N ASN A 93 12.34 -1.50 15.96
CA ASN A 93 13.66 -2.13 16.03
C ASN A 93 14.53 -1.78 14.82
N VAL A 94 15.83 -1.63 15.04
CA VAL A 94 16.80 -1.33 13.98
C VAL A 94 16.93 -2.56 13.06
N GLY A 95 16.91 -2.33 11.74
CA GLY A 95 16.98 -3.38 10.72
C GLY A 95 15.63 -3.80 10.15
N GLU A 96 14.52 -3.49 10.83
CA GLU A 96 13.18 -3.81 10.36
C GLU A 96 12.80 -3.08 9.07
N GLU A 97 12.05 -3.76 8.20
CA GLU A 97 11.55 -3.21 6.92
C GLU A 97 10.06 -2.91 6.99
N ILE A 98 9.67 -1.68 6.62
CA ILE A 98 8.27 -1.23 6.61
C ILE A 98 7.67 -1.45 5.22
N ILE A 99 6.50 -2.10 5.16
CA ILE A 99 5.78 -2.39 3.92
C ILE A 99 4.68 -1.37 3.60
N ALA A 100 4.12 -1.44 2.38
CA ALA A 100 3.12 -0.49 1.90
C ALA A 100 1.79 -0.52 2.69
N ASP A 101 1.45 -1.67 3.29
CA ASP A 101 0.26 -1.85 4.14
C ASP A 101 0.32 -1.08 5.46
N HIS A 102 1.42 -0.38 5.72
CA HIS A 102 1.46 0.56 6.82
C HIS A 102 0.34 1.62 6.73
N TYR A 103 -0.12 1.91 5.52
CA TYR A 103 -1.36 2.65 5.27
C TYR A 103 -2.40 1.74 4.63
N PHE A 104 -3.67 2.03 4.86
CA PHE A 104 -4.80 1.30 4.28
C PHE A 104 -5.70 2.24 3.47
N ALA A 105 -6.58 1.68 2.64
CA ALA A 105 -7.49 2.45 1.80
C ALA A 105 -8.48 3.26 2.66
N GLY A 106 -8.71 4.53 2.31
CA GLY A 106 -9.55 5.48 3.04
C GLY A 106 -8.80 6.29 4.11
N GLN A 107 -7.56 5.93 4.43
CA GLN A 107 -6.75 6.69 5.41
C GLN A 107 -6.31 8.06 4.87
N TYR A 108 -6.29 9.07 5.74
CA TYR A 108 -5.74 10.40 5.40
C TYR A 108 -4.27 10.53 5.81
N VAL A 109 -3.45 11.05 4.89
CA VAL A 109 -2.01 11.23 5.05
C VAL A 109 -1.55 12.64 4.66
N ASP A 110 -0.47 13.08 5.27
CA ASP A 110 0.26 14.30 4.94
C ASP A 110 1.55 13.92 4.19
N VAL A 111 1.74 14.48 2.99
CA VAL A 111 2.90 14.19 2.15
C VAL A 111 3.78 15.43 2.03
N ALA A 112 5.02 15.32 2.49
CA ALA A 112 6.02 16.38 2.40
C ALA A 112 7.11 16.03 1.39
N GLY A 113 7.53 17.01 0.60
CA GLY A 113 8.56 16.84 -0.42
C GLY A 113 9.17 18.17 -0.82
N THR A 114 10.23 18.10 -1.63
CA THR A 114 10.83 19.30 -2.23
C THR A 114 10.04 19.68 -3.48
N SER A 115 9.48 20.89 -3.50
CA SER A 115 8.77 21.44 -4.64
C SER A 115 9.67 21.60 -5.88
N ILE A 116 9.07 21.56 -7.08
CA ILE A 116 9.80 21.73 -8.34
C ILE A 116 10.40 23.13 -8.40
N GLY A 117 11.73 23.20 -8.59
CA GLY A 117 12.46 24.44 -8.79
C GLY A 117 12.06 25.13 -10.10
N LYS A 118 11.82 26.44 -10.03
CA LYS A 118 11.46 27.29 -11.19
C LYS A 118 12.52 28.36 -11.47
N GLY A 119 13.69 28.27 -10.82
CA GLY A 119 14.79 29.23 -10.95
C GLY A 119 14.43 30.62 -10.41
N PHE A 120 15.05 31.66 -10.98
CA PHE A 120 14.72 33.04 -10.66
C PHE A 120 13.38 33.43 -11.32
N ALA A 121 12.35 33.66 -10.50
CA ALA A 121 11.01 34.02 -10.95
C ALA A 121 10.72 35.51 -10.71
N GLY A 122 10.16 36.17 -11.73
CA GLY A 122 9.65 37.53 -11.63
C GLY A 122 8.44 37.65 -10.70
N ALA A 123 8.07 38.89 -10.34
CA ALA A 123 7.03 39.17 -9.34
C ALA A 123 5.65 38.60 -9.71
N MET A 124 5.27 38.63 -11.00
CA MET A 124 4.00 38.04 -11.46
C MET A 124 3.95 36.52 -11.23
N LYS A 125 5.00 35.77 -11.58
CA LYS A 125 5.02 34.31 -11.43
C LYS A 125 5.18 33.86 -9.97
N ARG A 126 5.94 34.64 -9.18
CA ARG A 126 6.27 34.29 -7.79
C ARG A 126 5.14 34.65 -6.82
N HIS A 127 4.46 35.78 -7.05
CA HIS A 127 3.48 36.36 -6.12
C HIS A 127 2.12 36.68 -6.74
N ASN A 128 1.87 36.29 -8.00
CA ASN A 128 0.63 36.55 -8.74
C ASN A 128 0.26 38.05 -8.85
N PHE A 129 1.26 38.93 -9.01
CA PHE A 129 1.01 40.37 -9.25
C PHE A 129 0.33 40.61 -10.62
N GLY A 130 -0.55 41.61 -10.69
CA GLY A 130 -1.38 41.90 -11.88
C GLY A 130 -0.65 42.49 -13.09
N GLY A 131 0.53 43.09 -12.91
CA GLY A 131 1.25 43.79 -13.99
C GLY A 131 0.65 45.16 -14.34
N LEU A 132 1.18 45.79 -15.39
CA LEU A 132 0.68 47.07 -15.93
C LEU A 132 -0.04 46.85 -17.26
N ARG A 133 -0.68 47.90 -17.78
CA ARG A 133 -1.33 47.89 -19.11
C ARG A 133 -0.32 47.53 -20.20
N ALA A 134 -0.81 46.92 -21.27
CA ALA A 134 0.01 46.55 -22.42
C ALA A 134 0.10 47.66 -23.48
N THR A 135 -1.03 48.26 -23.88
CA THR A 135 -1.11 49.11 -25.09
C THR A 135 -1.26 50.62 -24.82
N HIS A 136 -1.77 51.02 -23.65
CA HIS A 136 -2.05 52.43 -23.36
C HIS A 136 -0.86 53.15 -22.70
N GLY A 137 0.16 53.48 -23.51
CA GLY A 137 1.25 54.39 -23.13
C GLY A 137 2.26 53.86 -22.11
N VAL A 138 2.22 52.57 -21.77
CA VAL A 138 3.18 51.96 -20.86
C VAL A 138 4.50 51.71 -21.60
N SER A 139 5.59 52.31 -21.12
CA SER A 139 6.93 52.08 -21.66
C SER A 139 7.69 51.04 -20.82
N VAL A 140 8.00 49.88 -21.43
CA VAL A 140 8.90 48.79 -20.94
C VAL A 140 8.47 48.09 -19.63
N SER A 141 7.49 48.62 -18.90
CA SER A 141 7.17 48.23 -17.52
C SER A 141 5.98 47.27 -17.37
N HIS A 142 5.50 46.65 -18.47
CA HIS A 142 4.31 45.78 -18.50
C HIS A 142 4.31 44.69 -17.43
N ARG A 143 5.49 44.13 -17.11
CA ARG A 143 5.67 43.05 -16.12
C ARG A 143 6.50 43.46 -14.90
N SER A 144 6.69 44.76 -14.70
CA SER A 144 7.41 45.31 -13.55
C SER A 144 6.65 45.06 -12.24
N HIS A 145 7.34 45.18 -11.11
CA HIS A 145 6.75 44.96 -9.77
C HIS A 145 6.00 46.19 -9.22
N GLY A 146 6.01 47.33 -9.94
CA GLY A 146 5.44 48.59 -9.46
C GLY A 146 6.22 49.19 -8.28
N SER A 147 5.56 50.03 -7.48
CA SER A 147 6.20 50.67 -6.32
C SER A 147 6.60 49.69 -5.22
N THR A 148 7.79 49.87 -4.66
CA THR A 148 8.34 49.04 -3.57
C THR A 148 8.07 49.62 -2.18
N GLY A 149 7.79 50.92 -2.05
CA GLY A 149 7.62 51.62 -0.78
C GLY A 149 7.06 53.04 -0.92
N GLN A 150 6.99 53.75 0.20
CA GLN A 150 6.63 55.17 0.27
C GLN A 150 7.88 56.06 0.10
N CYS A 151 7.69 57.38 0.03
CA CYS A 151 8.75 58.39 -0.12
C CYS A 151 9.48 58.65 1.23
N GLN A 152 9.31 59.82 1.84
CA GLN A 152 10.14 60.28 2.97
C GLN A 152 9.99 59.43 4.24
N ASP A 153 8.76 59.20 4.69
CA ASP A 153 8.47 58.34 5.83
C ASP A 153 7.84 57.03 5.32
N PRO A 154 8.49 55.85 5.46
CA PRO A 154 9.60 55.49 6.35
C PRO A 154 11.01 55.49 5.70
N GLY A 155 11.18 56.00 4.47
CA GLY A 155 12.48 56.13 3.80
C GLY A 155 13.20 54.82 3.49
N LYS A 156 12.51 53.68 3.55
CA LYS A 156 13.06 52.34 3.32
C LYS A 156 12.02 51.34 2.81
N VAL A 157 12.50 50.26 2.20
CA VAL A 157 11.67 49.10 1.88
C VAL A 157 11.58 48.18 3.10
N PHE A 158 10.37 47.81 3.50
CA PHE A 158 10.17 46.89 4.64
C PHE A 158 10.72 45.48 4.37
N LYS A 159 11.21 44.83 5.43
CA LYS A 159 11.59 43.41 5.39
C LYS A 159 10.38 42.55 5.02
N GLY A 160 10.60 41.50 4.24
CA GLY A 160 9.52 40.63 3.76
C GLY A 160 8.71 41.19 2.58
N LYS A 161 9.07 42.35 2.02
CA LYS A 161 8.45 42.86 0.80
C LYS A 161 8.54 41.83 -0.32
N LYS A 162 7.41 41.53 -0.95
CA LYS A 162 7.29 40.59 -2.07
C LYS A 162 8.01 41.14 -3.30
N MET A 163 9.11 40.49 -3.70
CA MET A 163 9.93 40.82 -4.87
C MET A 163 10.20 39.58 -5.73
N ALA A 164 10.83 39.77 -6.90
CA ALA A 164 11.38 38.67 -7.69
C ALA A 164 12.43 37.88 -6.90
N GLY A 165 12.69 36.63 -7.30
CA GLY A 165 13.69 35.80 -6.62
C GLY A 165 13.53 34.32 -6.93
N HIS A 166 14.36 33.49 -6.30
CA HIS A 166 14.28 32.04 -6.45
C HIS A 166 12.90 31.50 -6.03
N MET A 167 12.30 30.66 -6.87
CA MET A 167 10.99 30.05 -6.63
C MET A 167 11.09 28.52 -6.76
N GLY A 168 10.43 27.81 -5.85
CA GLY A 168 10.49 26.36 -5.76
C GLY A 168 11.73 25.87 -5.01
N SER A 169 12.04 24.58 -5.12
CA SER A 169 13.09 23.89 -4.33
C SER A 169 12.95 24.04 -2.81
N ALA A 170 11.77 24.44 -2.35
CA ALA A 170 11.43 24.53 -0.93
C ALA A 170 10.69 23.27 -0.49
N ARG A 171 10.85 22.89 0.78
CA ARG A 171 10.07 21.82 1.39
C ARG A 171 8.62 22.30 1.56
N VAL A 172 7.68 21.54 1.00
CA VAL A 172 6.24 21.82 1.07
C VAL A 172 5.53 20.55 1.52
N THR A 173 4.48 20.71 2.31
CA THR A 173 3.61 19.62 2.75
C THR A 173 2.23 19.83 2.16
N THR A 174 1.71 18.80 1.48
CA THR A 174 0.30 18.74 1.09
C THR A 174 -0.41 17.86 2.11
N GLN A 175 -1.45 18.42 2.73
CA GLN A 175 -2.15 17.78 3.85
C GLN A 175 -3.46 17.13 3.42
N ASN A 176 -3.95 16.22 4.26
CA ASN A 176 -5.27 15.57 4.12
C ASN A 176 -5.47 14.86 2.77
N LEU A 177 -4.42 14.20 2.27
CA LEU A 177 -4.53 13.38 1.07
C LEU A 177 -5.07 11.99 1.44
N GLU A 178 -6.02 11.49 0.67
CA GLU A 178 -6.65 10.20 0.90
C GLU A 178 -5.84 9.08 0.21
N VAL A 179 -5.57 7.99 0.93
CA VAL A 179 -5.00 6.77 0.36
C VAL A 179 -6.13 5.99 -0.32
N VAL A 180 -6.01 5.79 -1.62
CA VAL A 180 -7.07 5.16 -2.43
C VAL A 180 -6.89 3.65 -2.49
N LYS A 181 -5.65 3.21 -2.68
CA LYS A 181 -5.30 1.80 -2.80
C LYS A 181 -3.84 1.58 -2.41
N THR A 182 -3.56 0.46 -1.78
CA THR A 182 -2.20 -0.06 -1.57
C THR A 182 -1.99 -1.34 -2.37
N ASP A 183 -0.75 -1.57 -2.77
CA ASP A 183 -0.29 -2.78 -3.46
C ASP A 183 1.02 -3.22 -2.79
N THR A 184 0.94 -4.24 -1.94
CA THR A 184 2.07 -4.77 -1.17
C THR A 184 3.12 -5.43 -2.02
N ALA A 185 2.70 -6.26 -2.98
CA ALA A 185 3.58 -7.03 -3.84
C ALA A 185 4.55 -6.12 -4.59
N ARG A 186 4.07 -4.95 -5.02
CA ARG A 186 4.90 -3.94 -5.71
C ARG A 186 5.42 -2.83 -4.78
N GLY A 187 5.00 -2.81 -3.52
CA GLY A 187 5.34 -1.77 -2.55
C GLY A 187 4.81 -0.38 -2.94
N LEU A 188 3.61 -0.30 -3.50
CA LEU A 188 3.02 0.94 -4.00
C LEU A 188 1.90 1.44 -3.08
N ILE A 189 1.87 2.76 -2.88
CA ILE A 189 0.81 3.50 -2.21
C ILE A 189 0.23 4.48 -3.23
N MET A 190 -1.07 4.40 -3.48
CA MET A 190 -1.77 5.30 -4.40
C MET A 190 -2.54 6.35 -3.61
N VAL A 191 -2.09 7.60 -3.71
CA VAL A 191 -2.64 8.73 -2.97
C VAL A 191 -3.44 9.63 -3.89
N LYS A 192 -4.63 10.05 -3.48
CA LYS A 192 -5.50 10.95 -4.24
C LYS A 192 -4.87 12.32 -4.43
N GLY A 193 -4.89 12.82 -5.66
CA GLY A 193 -4.42 14.16 -6.00
C GLY A 193 -2.91 14.26 -6.22
N ALA A 194 -2.39 15.49 -6.08
CA ALA A 194 -1.02 15.84 -6.43
C ALA A 194 -0.10 15.91 -5.21
N VAL A 195 1.11 15.36 -5.38
CA VAL A 195 2.19 15.37 -4.39
C VAL A 195 3.30 16.34 -4.79
N PRO A 196 3.93 17.08 -3.87
CA PRO A 196 5.03 17.98 -4.18
C PRO A 196 6.24 17.26 -4.79
N GLY A 197 6.88 17.90 -5.78
CA GLY A 197 8.11 17.42 -6.41
C GLY A 197 7.92 16.75 -7.77
N SER A 198 9.03 16.53 -8.46
CA SER A 198 9.07 15.88 -9.78
C SER A 198 8.97 14.35 -9.65
N LYS A 199 8.67 13.68 -10.78
CA LYS A 199 8.77 12.23 -10.89
C LYS A 199 10.20 11.76 -10.57
N GLY A 200 10.32 10.69 -9.80
CA GLY A 200 11.56 10.15 -9.25
C GLY A 200 12.06 10.84 -7.96
N GLY A 201 11.41 11.92 -7.53
CA GLY A 201 11.72 12.61 -6.29
C GLY A 201 11.33 11.79 -5.05
N TRP A 202 12.05 12.02 -3.96
CA TRP A 202 11.76 11.43 -2.65
C TRP A 202 10.77 12.30 -1.87
N VAL A 203 9.79 11.67 -1.26
CA VAL A 203 8.79 12.29 -0.41
C VAL A 203 8.67 11.53 0.91
N THR A 204 8.27 12.23 1.96
CA THR A 204 7.95 11.64 3.25
C THR A 204 6.44 11.66 3.43
N VAL A 205 5.85 10.51 3.74
CA VAL A 205 4.43 10.37 4.04
C VAL A 205 4.27 10.15 5.54
N LYS A 206 3.29 10.82 6.14
CA LYS A 206 2.93 10.71 7.56
C LYS A 206 1.43 10.61 7.69
N ASP A 207 0.93 10.13 8.82
CA ASP A 207 -0.49 10.25 9.13
C ASP A 207 -0.90 11.74 9.18
N ALA A 208 -2.14 12.03 8.79
CA ALA A 208 -2.63 13.40 8.72
C ALA A 208 -2.78 14.01 10.12
N VAL A 209 -2.11 15.14 10.36
CA VAL A 209 -2.13 15.82 11.68
C VAL A 209 -3.50 16.45 11.97
N LYS A 210 -4.27 16.78 10.93
CA LYS A 210 -5.56 17.49 11.02
C LYS A 210 -6.78 16.58 10.93
N LYS A 211 -6.58 15.26 10.89
CA LYS A 211 -7.65 14.27 10.85
C LYS A 211 -7.52 13.35 12.06
N PRO A 212 -8.64 12.78 12.56
CA PRO A 212 -8.58 11.81 13.63
C PRO A 212 -7.69 10.63 13.20
N PHE A 213 -6.94 10.10 14.16
CA PHE A 213 -6.16 8.90 13.93
C PHE A 213 -7.12 7.73 13.69
N PRO A 214 -6.91 6.92 12.64
CA PRO A 214 -7.83 5.84 12.34
C PRO A 214 -7.65 4.66 13.30
N ASP A 215 -8.76 4.06 13.72
CA ASP A 215 -8.77 2.92 14.65
C ASP A 215 -8.19 1.64 14.01
N SER A 216 -8.30 1.51 12.68
CA SER A 216 -7.76 0.39 11.91
C SER A 216 -6.27 0.53 11.55
N ALA A 217 -5.56 1.48 12.17
CA ALA A 217 -4.14 1.66 11.93
C ALA A 217 -3.32 0.53 12.54
N ILE A 218 -2.43 -0.07 11.73
CA ILE A 218 -1.45 -1.04 12.24
C ILE A 218 -0.41 -0.30 13.08
N LEU A 219 -0.30 -0.71 14.35
CA LEU A 219 0.66 -0.21 15.33
C LEU A 219 1.63 -1.34 15.71
N PRO A 220 2.94 -1.07 15.88
CA PRO A 220 3.63 0.23 15.68
C PRO A 220 3.90 0.55 14.19
N ALA A 221 4.05 -0.47 13.34
CA ALA A 221 4.12 -0.35 11.88
C ALA A 221 3.77 -1.68 11.21
N ALA A 222 3.48 -1.66 9.90
CA ALA A 222 3.38 -2.89 9.12
C ALA A 222 4.81 -3.33 8.76
N LEU A 223 5.29 -4.35 9.45
CA LEU A 223 6.65 -4.89 9.28
C LEU A 223 6.64 -6.05 8.29
N ARG A 224 7.70 -6.17 7.48
CA ARG A 224 7.86 -7.30 6.58
C ARG A 224 8.02 -8.61 7.35
N SER A 225 8.78 -8.62 8.44
CA SER A 225 8.96 -9.77 9.33
C SER A 225 7.62 -10.32 9.82
N ALA A 226 6.78 -9.45 10.39
CA ALA A 226 5.44 -9.80 10.83
C ALA A 226 4.53 -10.29 9.69
N ALA A 227 4.64 -9.71 8.48
CA ALA A 227 3.87 -10.17 7.32
C ALA A 227 4.33 -11.54 6.80
N GLU A 228 5.64 -11.82 6.83
CA GLU A 228 6.19 -13.13 6.46
C GLU A 228 5.82 -14.21 7.49
N GLU A 229 5.82 -13.88 8.78
CA GLU A 229 5.33 -14.77 9.84
C GLU A 229 3.84 -15.04 9.71
N ALA A 230 3.03 -14.00 9.42
CA ALA A 230 1.61 -14.15 9.17
C ALA A 230 1.31 -14.99 7.92
N SER A 231 2.09 -14.83 6.84
CA SER A 231 1.99 -15.68 5.64
C SER A 231 2.30 -17.12 5.97
N LYS A 232 3.39 -17.40 6.70
CA LYS A 232 3.76 -18.77 7.09
C LYS A 232 2.69 -19.41 7.97
N ALA A 233 2.18 -18.68 8.95
CA ALA A 233 1.08 -19.16 9.79
C ALA A 233 -0.22 -19.39 9.01
N ALA A 234 -0.51 -18.55 8.00
CA ALA A 234 -1.67 -18.72 7.12
C ALA A 234 -1.48 -19.90 6.17
N ASP A 235 -0.28 -20.13 5.65
CA ASP A 235 0.04 -21.28 4.80
C ASP A 235 -0.01 -22.59 5.61
N GLU A 236 0.45 -22.58 6.85
CA GLU A 236 0.33 -23.71 7.79
C GLU A 236 -1.14 -23.98 8.18
N ALA A 237 -1.92 -22.92 8.44
CA ALA A 237 -3.35 -23.05 8.72
C ALA A 237 -4.15 -23.49 7.49
N ALA A 238 -3.79 -23.02 6.29
CA ALA A 238 -4.40 -23.45 5.04
C ALA A 238 -4.03 -24.89 4.69
N ALA A 239 -2.79 -25.31 4.98
CA ALA A 239 -2.37 -26.71 4.85
C ALA A 239 -3.09 -27.61 5.86
N ALA A 240 -3.30 -27.15 7.10
CA ALA A 240 -4.10 -27.86 8.11
C ALA A 240 -5.57 -27.97 7.69
N ALA A 241 -6.17 -26.87 7.23
CA ALA A 241 -7.56 -26.86 6.74
C ALA A 241 -7.74 -27.69 5.46
N ALA A 242 -6.75 -27.71 4.56
CA ALA A 242 -6.76 -28.58 3.38
C ALA A 242 -6.60 -30.05 3.76
N ALA A 243 -5.77 -30.37 4.76
CA ALA A 243 -5.62 -31.73 5.28
C ALA A 243 -6.89 -32.21 6.00
N GLU A 244 -7.55 -31.35 6.77
CA GLU A 244 -8.85 -31.63 7.38
C GLU A 244 -9.95 -31.81 6.33
N ALA A 245 -9.99 -30.95 5.29
CA ALA A 245 -10.94 -31.09 4.19
C ALA A 245 -10.69 -32.35 3.35
N GLU A 246 -9.44 -32.76 3.13
CA GLU A 246 -9.11 -34.01 2.44
C GLU A 246 -9.46 -35.25 3.29
N ALA A 247 -9.26 -35.18 4.62
CA ALA A 247 -9.66 -36.23 5.54
C ALA A 247 -11.20 -36.34 5.64
N GLU A 248 -11.92 -35.22 5.65
CA GLU A 248 -13.38 -35.20 5.64
C GLU A 248 -13.94 -35.68 4.30
N ALA A 249 -13.32 -35.32 3.18
CA ALA A 249 -13.67 -35.84 1.86
C ALA A 249 -13.42 -37.36 1.75
N LYS A 250 -12.35 -37.89 2.35
CA LYS A 250 -12.11 -39.34 2.42
C LYS A 250 -13.14 -40.06 3.28
N ARG A 251 -13.52 -39.51 4.45
CA ARG A 251 -14.62 -40.09 5.25
C ARG A 251 -15.95 -40.09 4.51
N LEU A 252 -16.30 -38.98 3.86
CA LEU A 252 -17.54 -38.89 3.08
C LEU A 252 -17.53 -39.83 1.88
N ALA A 253 -16.37 -40.02 1.23
CA ALA A 253 -16.22 -40.99 0.16
C ALA A 253 -16.31 -42.45 0.67
N GLU A 254 -15.78 -42.75 1.85
CA GLU A 254 -15.93 -44.06 2.49
C GLU A 254 -17.38 -44.32 2.95
N GLU A 255 -18.07 -43.31 3.48
CA GLU A 255 -19.50 -43.39 3.84
C GLU A 255 -20.38 -43.55 2.59
N GLN A 256 -20.09 -42.83 1.50
CA GLN A 256 -20.79 -42.99 0.22
C GLN A 256 -20.51 -44.34 -0.42
N ALA A 257 -19.27 -44.84 -0.38
CA ALA A 257 -18.93 -46.17 -0.85
C ALA A 257 -19.59 -47.27 -0.01
N ALA A 258 -19.74 -47.07 1.31
CA ALA A 258 -20.49 -47.98 2.17
C ALA A 258 -22.01 -47.95 1.89
N GLN A 259 -22.56 -46.78 1.58
CA GLN A 259 -23.96 -46.63 1.18
C GLN A 259 -24.23 -47.22 -0.22
N GLU A 260 -23.32 -47.06 -1.18
CA GLU A 260 -23.40 -47.70 -2.49
C GLU A 260 -23.23 -49.21 -2.40
N ALA A 261 -22.32 -49.71 -1.56
CA ALA A 261 -22.17 -51.14 -1.31
C ALA A 261 -23.40 -51.74 -0.61
N ALA A 262 -24.03 -51.01 0.32
CA ALA A 262 -25.28 -51.40 0.93
C ALA A 262 -26.45 -51.38 -0.07
N ALA A 263 -26.50 -50.37 -0.96
CA ALA A 263 -27.49 -50.28 -2.02
C ALA A 263 -27.30 -51.36 -3.10
N LEU A 264 -26.05 -51.75 -3.41
CA LEU A 264 -25.73 -52.87 -4.29
C LEU A 264 -26.09 -54.21 -3.64
N ALA A 265 -25.92 -54.36 -2.32
CA ALA A 265 -26.36 -55.55 -1.59
C ALA A 265 -27.90 -55.64 -1.52
N GLU A 266 -28.62 -54.53 -1.36
CA GLU A 266 -30.08 -54.49 -1.48
C GLU A 266 -30.56 -54.71 -2.93
N ALA A 267 -29.79 -54.25 -3.93
CA ALA A 267 -30.06 -54.54 -5.34
C ALA A 267 -29.80 -56.01 -5.70
N GLU A 268 -28.75 -56.64 -5.16
CA GLU A 268 -28.49 -58.07 -5.32
C GLU A 268 -29.54 -58.92 -4.58
N ALA A 269 -29.99 -58.50 -3.39
CA ALA A 269 -31.07 -59.18 -2.68
C ALA A 269 -32.42 -59.07 -3.41
N SER A 270 -32.68 -57.98 -4.14
CA SER A 270 -33.87 -57.84 -4.98
C SER A 270 -33.75 -58.61 -6.31
N ILE A 271 -32.54 -58.73 -6.89
CA ILE A 271 -32.29 -59.59 -8.05
C ILE A 271 -32.37 -61.08 -7.69
N ASP A 272 -31.94 -61.50 -6.50
CA ASP A 272 -32.15 -62.87 -6.03
C ASP A 272 -33.63 -63.19 -5.75
N SER A 273 -34.41 -62.20 -5.30
CA SER A 273 -35.87 -62.35 -5.20
C SER A 273 -36.56 -62.42 -6.58
N ASP A 274 -36.01 -61.75 -7.60
CA ASP A 274 -36.50 -61.84 -8.99
C ASP A 274 -36.00 -63.11 -9.71
N LYS A 275 -34.88 -63.71 -9.28
CA LYS A 275 -34.45 -65.05 -9.73
C LYS A 275 -35.25 -66.18 -9.10
N GLU A 276 -35.72 -66.03 -7.87
CA GLU A 276 -36.74 -66.92 -7.29
C GLU A 276 -38.08 -66.78 -8.04
N ALA A 277 -38.42 -65.62 -8.59
CA ALA A 277 -39.61 -65.44 -9.45
C ALA A 277 -39.44 -65.94 -10.89
N ALA A 278 -38.20 -66.14 -11.38
CA ALA A 278 -37.91 -66.72 -12.71
C ALA A 278 -37.58 -68.23 -12.67
N GLY A 279 -37.61 -68.85 -11.48
CA GLY A 279 -37.49 -70.30 -11.28
C GLY A 279 -38.82 -71.07 -11.31
N ASP A 280 -39.96 -70.38 -11.46
CA ASP A 280 -41.30 -70.97 -11.38
C ASP A 280 -42.17 -70.68 -12.62
N GLN A 281 -41.61 -70.87 -13.83
CA GLN A 281 -42.39 -71.01 -15.06
C GLN A 281 -41.74 -72.02 -16.02
N SER A 282 -41.68 -73.29 -15.61
CA SER A 282 -41.58 -74.42 -16.56
C SER A 282 -42.29 -75.69 -16.05
N GLU A 283 -43.53 -75.56 -15.62
CA GLU A 283 -44.54 -76.64 -15.60
C GLU A 283 -45.88 -75.94 -15.86
N THR A 284 -46.38 -75.81 -17.08
CA THR A 284 -47.01 -76.89 -17.83
C THR A 284 -47.47 -76.32 -19.17
N LEU A 285 -46.95 -76.86 -20.27
CA LEU A 285 -47.64 -76.87 -21.55
C LEU A 285 -48.07 -78.32 -21.81
N ASP A 286 -49.38 -78.46 -21.98
CA ASP A 286 -50.03 -79.42 -22.88
C ASP A 286 -50.28 -80.86 -22.36
N GLU A 287 -51.39 -81.03 -21.63
CA GLU A 287 -52.22 -82.22 -21.80
C GLU A 287 -53.32 -81.91 -22.82
N THR A 288 -53.23 -82.46 -24.02
CA THR A 288 -54.33 -83.18 -24.70
C THR A 288 -53.93 -83.64 -26.11
N LYS A 289 -53.57 -84.92 -26.24
CA LYS A 289 -54.01 -85.69 -27.43
C LYS A 289 -54.01 -87.20 -27.21
N LYS A 290 -55.26 -87.71 -27.22
CA LYS A 290 -55.74 -88.92 -27.90
C LYS A 290 -55.58 -90.29 -27.22
N GLU A 291 -56.72 -90.76 -26.69
CA GLU A 291 -57.37 -92.04 -27.07
C GLU A 291 -57.00 -92.46 -28.52
N GLY A 292 -56.76 -93.72 -28.89
CA GLY A 292 -57.03 -95.04 -28.34
C GLY A 292 -56.87 -96.02 -29.52
N ASP A 293 -56.54 -97.27 -29.19
CA ASP A 293 -56.09 -98.42 -30.01
C ASP A 293 -56.78 -98.74 -31.37
N GLU A 294 -56.01 -99.51 -32.18
CA GLU A 294 -56.24 -100.09 -33.55
C GLU A 294 -56.08 -99.19 -34.79
#